data_AF-A0A2E6W5H1-F1
#
_entry.id   AF-A0A2E6W5H1-F1
#
_cell.length_a   1.000
_cell.length_b   1.000
_cell.length_c   1.000
_cell.angle_alpha   90.00
_cell.angle_beta   90.00
_cell.angle_gamma   90.00
#
_symmetry.space_group_name_H-M   'P 1'
#
loop_
_entity.id
_entity.type
_entity.pdbx_description
1 polymer ?
#
loop_
_entity_poly.entity_id
_entity_poly.type
_entity_poly.pdbx_seq_one_letter_code
_entity_poly.pdbx_strand_id
1 'polypeptide(L)' 'MGMSSYVMDCEEKFDMVVYNAIKESEDVSEAMQKVVPHKRLVAHWTTNEVDEYVSEMWNEFWSEYASQV' A
#
# COMPACT_ATOMS: atom_id res chain seq x y z
N MET A 1 -25.39 11.50 8.27
CA MET A 1 -25.38 10.04 8.48
C MET A 1 -24.33 9.50 7.53
N GLY A 2 -23.05 9.34 7.87
CA GLY A 2 -22.46 8.86 9.13
C GLY A 2 -21.77 7.49 8.95
N MET A 3 -21.83 6.91 7.74
CA MET A 3 -21.19 5.65 7.37
C MET A 3 -20.19 5.91 6.23
N SER A 4 -18.99 6.43 6.54
CA SER A 4 -17.85 6.40 5.60
C SER A 4 -16.50 6.83 6.19
N SER A 5 -16.45 7.52 7.34
CA SER A 5 -15.17 7.94 7.95
C SER A 5 -14.26 6.75 8.27
N TYR A 6 -14.81 5.68 8.84
CA TYR A 6 -14.00 4.55 9.31
C TYR A 6 -13.31 3.77 8.17
N VAL A 7 -13.92 3.72 6.97
CA VAL A 7 -13.32 3.01 5.82
C VAL A 7 -12.20 3.85 5.22
N MET A 8 -12.42 5.16 5.03
CA MET A 8 -11.36 6.09 4.62
C MET A 8 -10.20 6.12 5.64
N ASP A 9 -10.49 6.11 6.94
CA ASP A 9 -9.46 6.03 7.99
C ASP A 9 -8.68 4.71 7.96
N CYS A 10 -9.28 3.62 7.45
CA CYS A 10 -8.61 2.34 7.30
C CYS A 10 -7.76 2.29 6.02
N GLU A 11 -8.26 2.86 4.93
CA GLU A 11 -7.53 3.04 3.67
C GLU A 11 -6.31 3.93 3.87
N GLU A 12 -6.44 5.12 4.48
CA GLU A 12 -5.28 5.99 4.78
C GLU A 12 -4.22 5.28 5.62
N LYS A 13 -4.64 4.46 6.60
CA LYS A 13 -3.70 3.64 7.40
C LYS A 13 -3.03 2.57 6.56
N PHE A 14 -3.78 1.96 5.63
CA PHE A 14 -3.24 0.98 4.71
C PHE A 14 -2.21 1.62 3.79
N ASP A 15 -2.50 2.79 3.23
CA ASP A 15 -1.60 3.56 2.38
C ASP A 15 -0.30 3.93 3.12
N MET A 16 -0.40 4.38 4.39
CA MET A 16 0.79 4.62 5.22
C MET A 16 1.60 3.33 5.45
N VAL A 17 0.94 2.19 5.66
CA VAL A 17 1.63 0.90 5.82
C VAL A 17 2.33 0.50 4.52
N VAL A 18 1.66 0.64 3.37
CA VAL A 18 2.24 0.37 2.04
C VAL A 18 3.44 1.26 1.80
N TYR A 19 3.32 2.57 2.01
CA TYR A 19 4.41 3.52 1.83
C TYR A 19 5.61 3.24 2.72
N ASN A 20 5.38 2.97 4.01
CA ASN A 20 6.45 2.60 4.93
C ASN A 20 7.08 1.25 4.56
N ALA A 21 6.27 0.28 4.15
CA ALA A 21 6.75 -1.02 3.70
C ALA A 21 7.66 -0.87 2.48
N ILE A 22 7.24 -0.10 1.46
CA ILE A 22 8.04 0.20 0.26
C ILE A 22 9.36 0.88 0.66
N LYS A 23 9.31 1.88 1.54
CA LYS A 23 10.50 2.63 1.97
C LYS A 23 11.50 1.79 2.78
N GLU A 24 11.01 0.84 3.57
CA GLU A 24 11.83 -0.07 4.39
C GLU A 24 12.22 -1.36 3.66
N SER A 25 11.75 -1.57 2.44
CA SER A 25 12.00 -2.77 1.65
C SER A 25 12.85 -2.45 0.43
N GLU A 26 13.74 -3.37 0.08
CA GLU A 26 14.58 -3.25 -1.12
C GLU A 26 13.90 -3.88 -2.35
N ASP A 27 12.93 -4.78 -2.12
CA ASP A 27 12.14 -5.45 -3.15
C ASP A 27 10.63 -5.35 -2.90
N VAL A 28 9.86 -5.24 -3.99
CA VAL A 28 8.38 -5.20 -3.97
C VAL A 28 7.77 -6.43 -3.28
N SER A 29 8.41 -7.59 -3.40
CA SER A 29 7.98 -8.82 -2.74
C SER A 29 8.05 -8.73 -1.21
N GLU A 30 9.05 -8.03 -0.67
CA GLU A 30 9.17 -7.81 0.77
C GLU A 30 8.11 -6.81 1.25
N ALA A 31 7.88 -5.74 0.48
CA ALA A 31 6.83 -4.77 0.77
C ALA A 31 5.46 -5.47 0.82
N MET A 32 5.17 -6.32 -0.16
CA MET A 32 3.96 -7.14 -0.22
C MET A 32 3.81 -8.03 1.02
N GLN A 33 4.87 -8.71 1.45
CA GLN A 33 4.84 -9.53 2.68
C GLN A 33 4.55 -8.71 3.95
N LYS A 34 5.04 -7.47 4.03
CA LYS A 34 4.73 -6.56 5.13
C LYS A 34 3.30 -6.03 5.07
N VAL A 35 2.72 -5.87 3.88
CA VAL A 35 1.38 -5.32 3.67
C VAL A 35 0.27 -6.38 3.84
N VAL A 36 0.49 -7.63 3.40
CA VAL A 36 -0.46 -8.75 3.50
C VAL A 36 -1.10 -8.91 4.91
N PRO A 37 -0.37 -8.86 6.05
CA PRO A 37 -0.99 -8.97 7.37
C PRO A 37 -1.92 -7.79 7.71
N HIS A 38 -1.79 -6.66 7.02
CA HIS A 38 -2.63 -5.47 7.16
C HIS A 38 -3.82 -5.44 6.21
N LYS A 39 -4.00 -6.46 5.34
CA LYS A 39 -5.15 -6.58 4.42
C LYS A 39 -6.51 -6.42 5.11
N ARG A 40 -6.62 -6.73 6.40
CA ARG A 40 -7.83 -6.50 7.20
C ARG A 40 -8.32 -5.04 7.22
N LEU A 41 -7.44 -4.07 6.98
CA LEU A 41 -7.79 -2.65 6.86
C LEU A 41 -8.56 -2.37 5.57
N VAL A 42 -8.15 -3.02 4.48
CA VAL A 42 -8.80 -3.01 3.16
C VAL A 42 -9.51 -4.34 2.91
N ALA A 43 -10.32 -4.79 3.87
CA ALA A 43 -11.00 -6.10 3.76
C ALA A 43 -11.98 -6.18 2.57
N HIS A 44 -12.38 -5.01 2.04
CA HIS A 44 -13.21 -4.89 0.86
C HIS A 44 -12.40 -5.02 -0.45
N TRP A 45 -11.07 -4.96 -0.40
CA TRP A 45 -10.17 -5.23 -1.52
C TRP A 45 -9.81 -6.71 -1.59
N THR A 46 -9.74 -7.21 -2.81
CA THR A 46 -9.22 -8.52 -3.16
C THR A 46 -7.69 -8.56 -2.99
N THR A 47 -7.13 -9.77 -2.94
CA THR A 47 -5.66 -9.90 -2.86
C THR A 47 -4.98 -9.36 -4.13
N ASN A 48 -5.64 -9.47 -5.29
CA ASN A 48 -5.13 -8.89 -6.54
C ASN A 48 -5.14 -7.37 -6.50
N GLU A 49 -6.23 -6.73 -6.05
CA GLU A 49 -6.28 -5.27 -5.93
C GLU A 49 -5.19 -4.75 -5.00
N VAL A 50 -4.91 -5.46 -3.90
CA VAL A 50 -3.78 -5.12 -3.01
C VAL A 50 -2.43 -5.29 -3.70
N ASP A 51 -2.23 -6.37 -4.48
CA ASP A 51 -0.98 -6.64 -5.20
C ASP A 51 -0.69 -5.59 -6.27
N GLU A 52 -1.73 -5.26 -7.06
CA GLU A 52 -1.68 -4.20 -8.07
C GLU A 52 -1.39 -2.85 -7.41
N TYR A 53 -2.09 -2.52 -6.32
CA TYR A 53 -1.89 -1.26 -5.60
C TYR A 53 -0.47 -1.12 -5.01
N VAL A 54 0.04 -2.17 -4.35
CA VAL A 54 1.42 -2.16 -3.82
C VAL A 54 2.45 -2.04 -4.94
N SER A 55 2.22 -2.73 -6.06
CA SER A 55 3.10 -2.67 -7.24
C SER A 55 3.08 -1.31 -7.91
N GLU A 56 1.92 -0.65 -8.03
CA GLU A 56 1.79 0.71 -8.54
C GLU A 56 2.51 1.70 -7.64
N MET A 57 2.23 1.69 -6.34
CA MET A 57 2.89 2.56 -5.36
C MET A 57 4.41 2.36 -5.32
N TRP A 58 4.87 1.11 -5.45
CA TRP A 58 6.29 0.79 -5.56
C TRP A 58 6.89 1.43 -6.81
N ASN A 59 6.26 1.22 -7.97
CA ASN A 59 6.73 1.79 -9.22
C ASN A 59 6.73 3.32 -9.19
N GLU A 60 5.71 3.96 -8.62
CA GLU A 60 5.67 5.43 -8.47
C GLU A 60 6.82 5.92 -7.60
N PHE A 61 7.00 5.35 -6.40
CA PHE A 61 8.06 5.74 -5.46
C PHE A 61 9.46 5.65 -6.08
N TRP A 62 9.76 4.53 -6.75
CA TRP A 62 11.07 4.31 -7.36
C TRP A 62 11.23 5.00 -8.71
N SER A 63 10.15 5.22 -9.47
CA SER A 63 10.20 6.01 -10.71
C SER A 63 10.45 7.48 -10.44
N GLU A 64 9.82 8.06 -9.39
CA GLU A 64 10.14 9.41 -8.93
C GLU A 64 11.60 9.51 -8.49
N TYR A 65 12.11 8.51 -7.76
CA TYR A 65 13.51 8.45 -7.36
C TYR A 65 14.46 8.37 -8.57
N ALA A 66 14.15 7.52 -9.55
CA ALA A 66 14.95 7.36 -10.77
C ALA A 66 14.92 8.59 -11.68
N SER A 67 13.81 9.34 -11.69
CA SER A 67 13.66 10.57 -12.50
C SER A 67 14.35 11.80 -11.89
N GLN A 68 14.88 11.73 -10.67
CA GLN A 68 15.60 12.83 -10.02
C GLN A 68 17.13 12.73 -10.14
N VAL A 69 17.65 11.77 -10.91
CA VAL A 69 19.09 11.59 -11.25
C VAL A 69 19.35 11.99 -12.69
#